data_AF-A0A7Y5HCV4-F1
#
_entry.id   AF-A0A7Y5HCV4-F1
#
_cell.length_a   1.000
_cell.length_b   1.000
_cell.length_c   1.000
_cell.angle_alpha   90.00
_cell.angle_beta   90.00
_cell.angle_gamma   90.00
#
_symmetry.space_group_name_H-M   'P 1'
#
loop_
_entity.id
_entity.type
_entity.pdbx_description
1 polymer ?
#
loop_
_entity_poly.entity_id
_entity_poly.type
_entity_poly.pdbx_seq_one_letter_code
_entity_poly.pdbx_strand_id
1 'polypeptide(L)'
;GGRPWAPLFLDALAAPGASGTLERRLPGLEESVRAKTGTISGVSNLAGVVEAPGGRIAFAILISQLREGSSGAQGFQDDFVRLLSRK
;
A
#
# COMPACT_ATOMS: atom_id res chain seq x y z
N GLY A 1 11.39 21.46 -3.78
CA GLY A 1 12.62 20.83 -4.30
C GLY A 1 12.56 19.34 -4.02
N GLY A 2 12.62 18.50 -5.06
CA GLY A 2 12.60 17.04 -4.89
C GLY A 2 13.90 16.51 -4.28
N ARG A 3 13.82 15.43 -3.52
CA ARG A 3 15.03 14.71 -3.06
C ARG A 3 15.58 13.90 -4.25
N PRO A 4 16.89 13.93 -4.57
CA PRO A 4 17.45 13.21 -5.71
C PRO A 4 17.19 11.69 -5.67
N TRP A 5 17.08 11.12 -4.48
CA TRP A 5 16.84 9.70 -4.25
C TRP A 5 15.35 9.31 -4.23
N ALA A 6 14.42 10.25 -4.36
CA ALA A 6 12.99 9.95 -4.27
C ALA A 6 12.50 8.92 -5.31
N PRO A 7 12.94 8.95 -6.59
CA PRO A 7 12.56 7.92 -7.55
C PRO A 7 13.02 6.53 -7.10
N LEU A 8 14.30 6.40 -6.72
CA LEU A 8 14.88 5.14 -6.26
C LEU A 8 14.18 4.59 -5.00
N PHE A 9 13.77 5.46 -4.09
CA PHE A 9 12.98 5.06 -2.93
C PHE A 9 11.60 4.53 -3.32
N LEU A 10 10.89 5.18 -4.26
CA LEU A 10 9.57 4.75 -4.73
C LEU A 10 9.65 3.43 -5.51
N ASP A 11 10.71 3.24 -6.30
CA ASP A 11 10.95 2.00 -7.05
C ASP A 11 11.28 0.82 -6.13
N ALA A 12 11.85 1.08 -4.95
CA ALA A 12 12.11 0.05 -3.95
C ALA A 12 10.84 -0.43 -3.21
N LEU A 13 9.71 0.29 -3.33
CA LEU A 13 8.44 -0.13 -2.76
C LEU A 13 7.76 -1.17 -3.66
N ALA A 14 6.96 -2.06 -3.05
CA ALA A 14 6.23 -3.06 -3.81
C ALA A 14 5.11 -2.40 -4.64
N ALA A 15 4.91 -2.93 -5.85
CA ALA A 15 3.77 -2.65 -6.70
C ALA A 15 2.76 -3.81 -6.66
N PRO A 16 1.44 -3.55 -6.82
CA PRO A 16 0.47 -4.60 -7.10
C PRO A 16 0.88 -5.45 -8.30
N GLY A 17 0.60 -6.76 -8.28
CA GLY A 17 0.91 -7.68 -9.39
C GLY A 17 2.39 -8.03 -9.58
N ALA A 18 3.33 -7.27 -8.99
CA ALA A 18 4.73 -7.62 -8.96
C ALA A 18 5.02 -8.69 -7.90
N SER A 19 6.08 -9.49 -8.12
CA SER A 19 6.49 -10.53 -7.17
C SER A 19 6.70 -9.96 -5.77
N GLY A 20 6.13 -10.61 -4.77
CA GLY A 20 6.26 -10.22 -3.36
C GLY A 20 4.92 -9.98 -2.66
N THR A 21 4.92 -9.08 -1.68
CA THR A 21 3.81 -9.00 -0.70
C THR A 21 2.53 -8.37 -1.22
N LEU A 22 2.56 -7.74 -2.40
CA LEU A 22 1.39 -7.17 -3.06
C LEU A 22 1.01 -7.93 -4.35
N GLU A 23 1.65 -9.05 -4.64
CA GLU A 23 1.46 -9.80 -5.89
C GLU A 23 -0.01 -10.12 -6.20
N ARG A 24 -0.79 -10.48 -5.17
CA ARG A 24 -2.22 -10.80 -5.29
C ARG A 24 -3.14 -9.75 -4.65
N ARG A 25 -2.63 -8.56 -4.34
CA ARG A 25 -3.37 -7.47 -3.68
C ARG A 25 -3.54 -6.30 -4.64
N LEU A 26 -4.59 -5.51 -4.45
CA LEU A 26 -4.86 -4.30 -5.23
C LEU A 26 -4.82 -4.46 -6.77
N PRO A 27 -5.43 -5.52 -7.36
CA PRO A 27 -5.48 -5.66 -8.81
C PRO A 27 -6.12 -4.44 -9.48
N GLY A 28 -5.58 -4.02 -10.62
CA GLY A 28 -5.98 -2.84 -11.36
C GLY A 28 -5.34 -1.52 -10.88
N LEU A 29 -4.44 -1.58 -9.89
CA LEU A 29 -3.67 -0.42 -9.38
C LEU A 29 -2.16 -0.59 -9.53
N GLU A 30 -1.70 -1.46 -10.44
CA GLU A 30 -0.31 -1.83 -10.68
C GLU A 30 0.59 -0.61 -10.94
N GLU A 31 0.08 0.35 -11.72
CA GLU A 31 0.79 1.59 -12.06
C GLU A 31 0.58 2.71 -11.05
N SER A 32 -0.49 2.64 -10.25
CA SER A 32 -0.92 3.75 -9.39
C SER A 32 -0.43 3.62 -7.96
N VAL A 33 -0.07 2.42 -7.49
CA VAL A 33 0.31 2.20 -6.08
C VAL A 33 1.76 1.74 -5.96
N ARG A 34 2.46 2.36 -5.00
CA ARG A 34 3.77 1.90 -4.50
C ARG A 34 3.69 1.88 -2.98
N ALA A 35 3.83 0.71 -2.36
CA ALA A 35 3.65 0.57 -0.93
C ALA A 35 4.53 -0.51 -0.29
N LYS A 36 4.73 -0.39 1.02
CA LYS A 36 5.40 -1.39 1.84
C LYS A 36 4.39 -2.04 2.79
N THR A 37 4.47 -3.35 2.87
CA THR A 37 3.75 -4.18 3.84
C THR A 37 4.58 -4.38 5.13
N GLY A 38 3.88 -4.54 6.25
CA GLY A 38 4.47 -5.01 7.50
C GLY A 38 3.48 -5.90 8.24
N THR A 39 3.84 -7.16 8.47
CA THR A 39 2.95 -8.15 9.11
C THR A 39 3.74 -8.89 10.19
N ILE A 40 3.22 -8.88 11.41
CA ILE A 40 3.67 -9.71 12.54
C ILE A 40 2.42 -10.23 13.28
N SER A 41 2.59 -11.12 14.26
CA SER A 41 1.45 -11.60 15.04
C SER A 41 0.67 -10.44 15.68
N GLY A 42 -0.63 -10.38 15.44
CA GLY A 42 -1.52 -9.33 15.95
C GLY A 42 -1.44 -7.98 15.24
N VAL A 43 -0.63 -7.84 14.17
CA VAL A 43 -0.42 -6.55 13.46
C VAL A 43 -0.38 -6.74 11.94
N SER A 44 -1.04 -5.83 11.21
CA SER A 44 -0.98 -5.73 9.76
C SER A 44 -0.94 -4.26 9.36
N ASN A 45 0.08 -3.88 8.59
CA ASN A 45 0.33 -2.51 8.16
C ASN A 45 0.55 -2.41 6.65
N LEU A 46 0.10 -1.30 6.06
CA LEU A 46 0.36 -0.92 4.68
C LEU A 46 0.59 0.59 4.61
N ALA A 47 1.74 1.02 4.10
CA ALA A 47 2.07 2.44 3.93
C ALA A 47 2.70 2.69 2.56
N GLY A 48 2.39 3.81 1.93
CA GLY A 48 2.84 4.08 0.58
C GLY A 48 2.27 5.34 -0.04
N VAL A 49 2.29 5.37 -1.35
CA VAL A 49 1.69 6.42 -2.18
C VAL A 49 0.72 5.82 -3.18
N VAL A 50 -0.32 6.58 -3.52
CA VAL A 50 -1.25 6.29 -4.60
C VAL A 50 -1.36 7.50 -5.53
N GLU A 51 -1.23 7.28 -6.82
CA GLU A 51 -1.58 8.26 -7.85
C GLU A 51 -3.10 8.28 -8.00
N ALA A 52 -3.69 9.45 -7.77
CA ALA A 52 -5.13 9.67 -7.86
C ALA A 52 -5.42 10.89 -8.76
N PRO A 53 -6.64 11.04 -9.32
CA PRO A 53 -7.00 12.15 -10.19
C PRO A 53 -6.67 13.54 -9.61
N GLY A 54 -6.84 13.74 -8.30
CA GLY A 54 -6.52 14.98 -7.60
C GLY A 54 -5.03 15.18 -7.29
N GLY A 55 -4.18 14.23 -7.67
CA GLY A 55 -2.74 14.21 -7.41
C GLY A 55 -2.31 13.06 -6.50
N ARG A 56 -0.99 12.96 -6.28
CA ARG A 56 -0.41 11.91 -5.44
C ARG A 56 -0.83 12.05 -3.98
N ILE A 57 -1.34 10.97 -3.40
CA ILE A 57 -1.70 10.88 -1.98
C ILE A 57 -0.74 9.93 -1.27
N ALA A 58 -0.10 10.40 -0.20
CA ALA A 58 0.64 9.53 0.71
C ALA A 58 -0.28 8.98 1.81
N PHE A 59 -0.10 7.72 2.20
CA PHE A 59 -0.94 7.06 3.19
C PHE A 59 -0.14 6.14 4.12
N ALA A 60 -0.67 5.92 5.32
CA ALA A 60 -0.19 4.92 6.26
C ALA A 60 -1.39 4.33 7.02
N ILE A 61 -1.60 3.01 6.88
CA ILE A 61 -2.67 2.26 7.53
C ILE A 61 -2.01 1.29 8.49
N LEU A 62 -2.19 1.53 9.79
CA LEU A 62 -1.58 0.74 10.86
C LEU A 62 -2.69 0.05 11.66
N ILE A 63 -2.71 -1.28 11.65
CA ILE A 63 -3.74 -2.07 12.33
C ILE A 63 -3.06 -3.01 13.31
N SER A 64 -3.38 -2.86 14.59
CA SER A 64 -2.85 -3.67 15.69
C SER A 64 -3.98 -4.32 16.49
N GLN A 65 -3.61 -5.19 17.44
CA GLN A 65 -4.57 -5.91 18.31
C GLN A 65 -5.51 -6.83 17.51
N LEU A 66 -5.02 -7.36 16.39
CA LEU A 66 -5.74 -8.37 15.63
C LEU A 66 -5.80 -9.67 16.42
N ARG A 67 -7.02 -10.15 16.69
CA ARG A 67 -7.27 -11.41 17.40
C ARG A 67 -7.18 -12.63 16.49
N GLU A 68 -7.26 -12.39 15.17
CA GLU A 68 -7.25 -13.40 14.11
C GLU A 68 -6.10 -13.12 13.13
N GLY A 69 -6.02 -13.90 12.04
CA GLY A 69 -5.04 -13.70 10.97
C GLY A 69 -5.16 -12.34 10.26
N SER A 70 -4.13 -11.97 9.50
CA SER A 70 -4.02 -10.64 8.88
C SER A 70 -4.95 -10.39 7.69
N SER A 71 -5.65 -11.42 7.17
CA SER A 71 -6.40 -11.33 5.91
C SER A 71 -7.51 -10.28 5.94
N GLY A 72 -8.29 -10.20 7.03
CA GLY A 72 -9.35 -9.18 7.15
C GLY A 72 -8.79 -7.75 7.18
N ALA A 73 -7.68 -7.55 7.92
CA ALA A 73 -6.99 -6.27 7.97
C ALA A 73 -6.37 -5.88 6.61
N GLN A 74 -5.83 -6.86 5.87
CA GLN A 74 -5.33 -6.65 4.51
C GLN A 74 -6.45 -6.28 3.53
N GLY A 75 -7.61 -6.91 3.64
CA GLY A 75 -8.80 -6.53 2.86
C GLY A 75 -9.22 -5.09 3.13
N PHE A 76 -9.33 -4.70 4.40
CA PHE A 76 -9.65 -3.33 4.78
C PHE A 76 -8.61 -2.31 4.26
N GLN A 77 -7.32 -2.63 4.37
CA GLN A 77 -6.25 -1.80 3.80
C GLN A 77 -6.42 -1.63 2.29
N ASP A 78 -6.73 -2.71 1.57
CA ASP A 78 -6.89 -2.69 0.13
C ASP A 78 -8.07 -1.82 -0.30
N ASP A 79 -9.20 -1.95 0.39
CA ASP A 79 -10.39 -1.15 0.12
C ASP A 79 -10.19 0.34 0.41
N PHE A 80 -9.47 0.66 1.47
CA PHE A 80 -9.11 2.05 1.78
C PHE A 80 -8.20 2.64 0.70
N VAL A 81 -7.18 1.91 0.23
CA VAL A 81 -6.29 2.39 -0.85
C VAL A 81 -7.07 2.57 -2.16
N ARG A 82 -7.99 1.67 -2.49
CA ARG A 82 -8.89 1.84 -3.65
C ARG A 82 -9.77 3.08 -3.53
N LEU A 83 -10.22 3.43 -2.32
CA LEU A 83 -10.98 4.66 -2.11
C LEU A 83 -10.13 5.89 -2.38
N LEU A 84 -8.87 5.88 -1.94
CA LEU A 84 -7.93 6.98 -2.20
C LEU A 84 -7.61 7.13 -3.69
N SER A 85 -7.48 6.03 -4.44
CA SER A 85 -7.13 6.07 -5.87
C SER A 85 -8.19 6.76 -6.76
N ARG A 86 -9.38 7.04 -6.22
CA ARG A 86 -10.49 7.69 -6.94
C ARG A 86 -10.62 9.19 -6.62
N LYS A 87 -9.80 9.73 -5.72
CA LYS A 87 -9.89 11.13 -5.29
C LYS A 87 -9.11 12.07 -6.22
#